data_AF-A0A6I6UL81-F1
#
_entry.id   AF-A0A6I6UL81-F1
#
_cell.length_a   1.000
_cell.length_b   1.000
_cell.length_c   1.000
_cell.angle_alpha   90.00
_cell.angle_beta   90.00
_cell.angle_gamma   90.00
#
_symmetry.space_group_name_H-M   'P 1'
#
loop_
_entity.id
_entity.type
_entity.pdbx_description
1 polymer ?
#
loop_
_entity_poly.entity_id
_entity_poly.type
_entity_poly.pdbx_seq_one_letter_code
_entity_poly.pdbx_strand_id
1 'polypeptide(L)'
;MELYIFLGIFGLYVLISLLILPMQYRFLIALKAEEEKNRLKGKKQGEMYDDMNAGELSLHGNMQGNPLFFLANLFASILYRVRHGGDRK
;
A
#
# COMPACT_ATOMS: atom_id res chain seq x y z
N MET A 1 -21.80 -12.02 24.32
CA MET A 1 -22.30 -12.14 22.93
C MET A 1 -21.63 -11.10 22.03
N GLU A 2 -21.62 -9.83 22.43
CA GLU A 2 -20.99 -8.72 21.69
C GLU A 2 -19.49 -8.93 21.41
N LEU A 3 -18.72 -9.43 22.38
CA LEU A 3 -17.31 -9.75 22.18
C LEU A 3 -17.07 -10.76 21.04
N TYR A 4 -17.89 -11.81 20.97
CA TYR A 4 -17.77 -12.82 19.92
C TYR A 4 -18.12 -12.27 18.53
N ILE A 5 -19.13 -11.38 18.46
CA ILE A 5 -19.49 -10.69 17.22
C ILE A 5 -18.34 -9.77 16.78
N PHE A 6 -17.78 -9.00 17.70
CA PHE A 6 -16.62 -8.14 17.42
C PHE A 6 -15.43 -8.95 16.91
N LEU A 7 -15.07 -10.05 17.59
CA LEU A 7 -13.97 -10.92 17.16
C LEU A 7 -14.24 -11.56 15.80
N GLY A 8 -15.49 -11.92 15.50
CA GLY A 8 -15.89 -12.43 14.19
C GLY A 8 -15.68 -11.40 13.08
N ILE A 9 -16.14 -10.16 13.29
CA ILE A 9 -15.97 -9.06 12.33
C ILE A 9 -14.49 -8.71 12.15
N PHE A 10 -13.75 -8.59 13.25
CA PHE A 10 -12.32 -8.28 13.21
C PHE A 10 -11.53 -9.39 12.51
N GLY A 11 -11.82 -10.66 12.82
CA GLY A 11 -11.20 -11.80 12.16
C GLY A 11 -11.45 -11.81 10.66
N LEU A 12 -12.69 -11.56 10.23
CA LEU A 12 -13.03 -11.45 8.80
C LEU A 12 -12.27 -10.30 8.13
N TYR A 13 -12.16 -9.14 8.78
CA TYR A 13 -11.42 -7.99 8.27
C TYR A 13 -9.92 -8.31 8.08
N VAL A 14 -9.30 -9.01 9.04
CA VAL A 14 -7.91 -9.48 8.92
C VAL A 14 -7.76 -10.46 7.76
N LEU A 15 -8.69 -11.42 7.60
CA LEU A 15 -8.65 -12.39 6.50
C LEU A 15 -8.75 -11.72 5.13
N ILE A 16 -9.70 -10.80 4.95
CA ILE A 16 -9.84 -10.03 3.69
C ILE A 16 -8.56 -9.24 3.41
N SER A 17 -7.96 -8.63 4.44
CA SER A 17 -6.71 -7.88 4.30
C SER A 17 -5.55 -8.76 3.84
N LEU A 18 -5.45 -9.99 4.36
CA LEU A 18 -4.44 -10.97 3.94
C LEU A 18 -4.67 -11.48 2.52
N LEU A 19 -5.93 -11.65 2.08
CA LEU A 19 -6.25 -12.05 0.71
C LEU A 19 -5.84 -10.99 -0.32
N ILE A 20 -6.02 -9.72 -0.01
CA ILE A 20 -5.71 -8.59 -0.91
C ILE A 20 -4.22 -8.20 -0.82
N LEU A 21 -3.51 -8.63 0.23
CA LEU A 21 -2.10 -8.32 0.48
C LEU A 21 -1.17 -8.50 -0.75
N PRO A 22 -1.24 -9.57 -1.56
CA PRO A 22 -0.35 -9.72 -2.71
C PRO A 22 -0.51 -8.60 -3.74
N MET A 23 -1.73 -8.11 -3.93
CA MET A 23 -2.01 -6.99 -4.82
C MET A 23 -1.43 -5.69 -4.25
N GLN A 24 -1.67 -5.41 -2.97
CA GLN A 24 -1.13 -4.21 -2.30
C GLN A 24 0.39 -4.20 -2.30
N TYR A 25 1.01 -5.36 -2.13
CA TYR A 25 2.46 -5.50 -2.19
C TYR A 25 3.03 -5.16 -3.58
N ARG A 26 2.40 -5.66 -4.66
CA ARG A 26 2.80 -5.32 -6.04
C ARG A 26 2.64 -3.83 -6.32
N PHE A 27 1.54 -3.23 -5.86
CA PHE A 27 1.28 -1.80 -6.01
C PHE A 27 2.36 -0.97 -5.29
N LEU A 28 2.70 -1.36 -4.04
CA LEU A 28 3.74 -0.70 -3.27
C LEU A 28 5.12 -0.77 -3.95
N ILE A 29 5.49 -1.91 -4.54
CA ILE A 29 6.75 -2.04 -5.29
C ILE A 29 6.76 -1.12 -6.51
N ALA A 30 5.68 -1.11 -7.29
CA ALA A 30 5.56 -0.28 -8.48
C ALA A 30 5.72 1.21 -8.11
N LEU A 31 5.05 1.64 -7.05
CA LEU A 31 5.15 2.98 -6.53
C LEU A 31 6.57 3.32 -6.09
N LYS A 32 7.22 2.47 -5.30
CA LYS A 32 8.59 2.69 -4.84
C LYS A 32 9.58 2.78 -6.00
N ALA A 33 9.40 1.97 -7.04
CA ALA A 33 10.21 2.02 -8.25
C ALA A 33 9.99 3.32 -9.04
N GLU A 34 8.76 3.84 -9.07
CA GLU A 34 8.44 5.10 -9.70
C GLU A 34 8.99 6.30 -8.91
N GLU A 35 8.80 6.32 -7.59
CA GLU A 35 9.39 7.30 -6.68
C GLU A 35 10.91 7.37 -6.86
N GLU A 36 11.58 6.23 -6.94
CA GLU A 36 13.04 6.17 -7.14
C GLU A 36 13.46 6.70 -8.51
N LYS A 37 12.73 6.36 -9.58
CA LYS A 37 12.98 6.91 -10.92
C LYS A 37 12.81 8.42 -10.95
N ASN A 38 11.80 8.96 -10.28
CA ASN A 38 11.56 10.40 -10.20
C ASN A 38 12.62 11.10 -9.34
N ARG A 39 13.06 10.46 -8.24
CA ARG A 39 14.18 10.93 -7.42
C ARG A 39 15.48 11.03 -8.21
N LEU A 40 15.81 10.03 -9.01
CA LEU A 40 17.00 10.04 -9.89
C LEU A 40 16.93 11.13 -10.96
N LYS A 41 15.72 11.52 -11.37
CA LYS A 41 15.49 12.63 -12.31
C LYS A 41 15.44 14.01 -11.62
N GLY A 42 15.62 14.07 -10.30
CA GLY A 42 15.55 15.31 -9.53
C GLY A 42 14.14 15.91 -9.40
N LYS A 43 13.09 15.15 -9.77
CA LYS A 43 11.70 15.60 -9.69
C LYS A 43 11.20 15.63 -8.25
N LYS A 44 10.39 16.63 -7.92
CA LYS A 44 9.75 16.72 -6.60
C LYS A 44 8.52 15.80 -6.53
N GLN A 45 8.14 15.40 -5.31
CA GLN A 45 6.95 14.55 -5.09
C GLN A 45 5.65 15.18 -5.63
N GLY A 46 5.53 16.51 -5.64
CA GLY A 46 4.40 17.20 -6.27
C GLY A 46 4.31 16.97 -7.77
N GLU A 47 5.45 17.03 -8.47
CA GLU A 47 5.53 16.80 -9.93
C GLU A 47 5.20 15.35 -10.30
N MET A 48 5.42 14.40 -9.39
CA MET A 48 4.99 13.01 -9.57
C MET A 48 3.47 12.90 -9.56
N TYR A 49 2.76 13.61 -8.67
CA TYR A 49 1.30 13.63 -8.68
C TYR A 49 0.73 14.39 -9.88
N ASP A 50 1.43 15.43 -10.34
CA ASP A 50 1.02 16.21 -11.52
C ASP A 50 1.18 15.42 -12.83
N ASP A 51 2.18 14.54 -12.90
CA ASP A 51 2.45 13.69 -14.06
C ASP A 51 1.56 12.42 -14.11
N MET A 52 0.86 12.08 -13.02
CA MET A 52 -0.04 10.92 -12.98
C MET A 52 -1.31 11.14 -13.80
N ASN A 53 -1.73 10.12 -14.56
CA ASN A 53 -3.03 10.16 -15.21
C ASN A 53 -4.16 10.16 -14.16
N ALA A 54 -5.30 10.79 -14.44
CA ALA A 54 -6.48 10.81 -13.59
C ALA A 54 -6.92 9.42 -13.07
N GLY A 55 -6.81 8.38 -13.91
CA GLY A 55 -7.11 7.01 -13.48
C GLY A 55 -6.13 6.46 -12.43
N GLU A 56 -4.85 6.77 -12.59
CA GLU A 56 -3.79 6.37 -11.67
C GLU A 56 -3.87 7.15 -10.36
N LEU A 57 -4.15 8.45 -10.42
CA LEU A 57 -4.38 9.29 -9.25
C LEU A 57 -5.58 8.80 -8.41
N SER A 58 -6.68 8.46 -9.09
CA SER A 58 -7.89 7.90 -8.45
C SER A 58 -7.61 6.54 -7.82
N LEU A 59 -6.88 5.67 -8.53
CA LEU A 59 -6.47 4.37 -7.99
C LEU A 59 -5.55 4.53 -6.79
N HIS A 60 -4.59 5.46 -6.85
CA HIS A 60 -3.65 5.76 -5.78
C HIS A 60 -4.35 6.27 -4.53
N GLY A 61 -5.24 7.25 -4.70
CA GLY A 61 -6.06 7.80 -3.63
C GLY A 61 -6.97 6.76 -2.99
N ASN A 62 -7.60 5.89 -3.79
CA ASN A 62 -8.45 4.83 -3.27
C ASN A 62 -7.65 3.71 -2.59
N MET A 63 -6.53 3.28 -3.17
CA MET A 63 -5.73 2.18 -2.59
C MET A 63 -5.02 2.60 -1.32
N GLN A 64 -4.53 3.84 -1.21
CA GLN A 64 -3.82 4.32 -0.02
C GLN A 64 -4.70 5.02 1.01
N GLY A 65 -5.74 5.73 0.56
CA GLY A 65 -6.61 6.54 1.42
C GLY A 65 -7.82 5.82 1.98
N ASN A 66 -8.16 4.62 1.48
CA ASN A 66 -9.35 3.90 1.96
C ASN A 66 -9.05 3.12 3.26
N PRO A 67 -9.79 3.39 4.37
CA PRO A 67 -9.61 2.68 5.64
C PRO A 67 -9.80 1.16 5.54
N LEU A 68 -10.59 0.67 4.59
CA LEU A 68 -10.76 -0.76 4.35
C LEU A 68 -9.45 -1.45 3.97
N PHE A 69 -8.54 -0.75 3.29
CA PHE A 69 -7.25 -1.30 2.87
C PHE A 69 -6.11 -0.98 3.84
N PHE A 70 -6.38 -0.25 4.92
CA PHE A 70 -5.35 0.17 5.88
C PHE A 70 -4.50 -1.01 6.38
N LEU A 71 -5.13 -2.09 6.85
CA LEU A 71 -4.41 -3.24 7.39
C LEU A 71 -3.61 -3.98 6.30
N ALA A 72 -4.18 -4.09 5.10
CA ALA A 72 -3.50 -4.70 3.96
C ALA A 72 -2.27 -3.88 3.52
N ASN A 73 -2.38 -2.55 3.52
CA ASN A 73 -1.28 -1.62 3.23
C ASN A 73 -0.19 -1.67 4.30
N LEU A 74 -0.58 -1.78 5.57
CA LEU A 74 0.35 -1.97 6.69
C LEU A 74 1.13 -3.27 6.51
N PHE A 75 0.46 -4.38 6.24
CA PHE A 75 1.12 -5.66 5.97
C PHE A 75 2.02 -5.61 4.73
N ALA A 76 1.58 -4.98 3.64
CA ALA A 76 2.39 -4.80 2.44
C ALA A 76 3.69 -4.01 2.74
N SER A 77 3.58 -2.96 3.56
CA SER A 77 4.72 -2.13 3.99
C SER A 77 5.70 -2.91 4.87
N ILE A 78 5.19 -3.72 5.80
CA ILE A 78 6.02 -4.61 6.63
C ILE A 78 6.73 -5.63 5.75
N LEU A 79 6.00 -6.31 4.86
CA LEU A 79 6.55 -7.30 3.94
C LEU A 79 7.62 -6.70 3.03
N TYR A 80 7.39 -5.49 2.51
CA TYR A 80 8.36 -4.76 1.71
C TYR A 80 9.63 -4.46 2.50
N ARG A 81 9.49 -3.97 3.74
CA ARG A 81 10.63 -3.69 4.62
C ARG A 81 11.39 -4.96 4.99
N VAL A 82 10.73 -6.09 5.20
CA VAL A 82 11.42 -7.36 5.48
C VAL A 82 12.20 -7.84 4.25
N ARG A 83 11.62 -7.74 3.04
CA ARG A 83 12.27 -8.22 1.81
C ARG A 83 13.37 -7.30 1.27
N HIS A 84 13.26 -5.99 1.47
CA HIS A 84 14.21 -4.99 0.92
C HIS A 84 15.02 -4.26 2.01
N GLY A 85 14.70 -4.44 3.28
CA GLY A 85 15.44 -3.85 4.40
C GLY A 85 16.80 -4.50 4.67
N GLY A 86 17.06 -5.68 4.09
CA GLY A 86 18.39 -6.28 4.07
C GLY A 86 19.41 -5.56 3.17
N ASP A 87 18.95 -4.77 2.19
CA ASP A 87 19.78 -4.05 1.20
C ASP A 87 20.19 -2.63 1.65
N ARG A 88 19.99 -2.29 2.93
CA ARG A 88 20.49 -1.03 3.53
C ARG A 88 21.70 -1.26 4.44
N LYS A 89 22.65 -2.08 4.01
CA LYS A 89 24.01 -2.10 4.58
C LYS A 89 25.02 -1.66 3.55
#